data_AF-A0A359KJF6-F1
#
_entry.id   AF-A0A359KJF6-F1
#
_cell.length_a   1.000
_cell.length_b   1.000
_cell.length_c   1.000
_cell.angle_alpha   90.00
_cell.angle_beta   90.00
_cell.angle_gamma   90.00
#
_symmetry.space_group_name_H-M   'P 1'
#
loop_
_entity.id
_entity.type
_entity.pdbx_description
1 polymer ?
#
loop_
_entity_poly.entity_id
_entity_poly.type
_entity_poly.pdbx_seq_one_letter_code
_entity_poly.pdbx_strand_id
1 'polypeptide(L)'
;MGKYDPLRDYLKRQRVDALELSFAEIELRLRAMLPKGAGLPDWWADEVEPTPRDVQRDAWRAAGFRACLIPGKERVRFERRR
;
A
#
# COMPACT_ATOMS: atom_id res chain seq x y z
N MET A 1 2.68 16.96 -1.02
CA MET A 1 3.35 15.71 -0.62
C MET A 1 2.37 14.92 0.23
N GLY A 2 1.90 13.76 -0.25
CA GLY A 2 1.01 12.92 0.56
C GLY A 2 1.78 12.15 1.63
N LYS A 3 1.14 11.72 2.72
CA LYS A 3 1.78 10.84 3.73
C LYS A 3 2.39 9.57 3.09
N TYR A 4 1.79 9.09 1.99
CA TYR A 4 2.15 7.84 1.31
C TYR A 4 2.99 8.03 0.04
N ASP A 5 3.42 9.27 -0.26
CA ASP A 5 4.31 9.61 -1.38
C ASP A 5 5.56 8.71 -1.45
N PRO A 6 6.31 8.51 -0.34
CA PRO A 6 7.54 7.72 -0.38
C PRO A 6 7.30 6.25 -0.76
N LEU A 7 6.15 5.70 -0.36
CA LEU A 7 5.75 4.34 -0.73
C LEU A 7 5.41 4.27 -2.23
N ARG A 8 4.66 5.24 -2.75
CA ARG A 8 4.37 5.34 -4.20
C ARG A 8 5.66 5.37 -5.01
N ASP A 9 6.59 6.27 -4.68
CA ASP A 9 7.83 6.44 -5.45
C ASP A 9 8.75 5.23 -5.34
N TYR A 10 8.69 4.49 -4.23
CA TYR A 10 9.33 3.19 -4.16
C TYR A 10 8.68 2.16 -5.09
N LEU A 11 7.35 2.02 -5.05
CA LEU A 11 6.62 1.06 -5.88
C LEU A 11 6.80 1.35 -7.38
N LYS A 12 6.75 2.63 -7.78
CA LYS A 12 7.00 3.06 -9.17
C LYS A 12 8.35 2.59 -9.72
N ARG A 13 9.38 2.50 -8.87
CA ARG A 13 10.72 2.05 -9.26
C ARG A 13 10.84 0.53 -9.40
N GLN A 14 9.87 -0.23 -8.89
CA GLN A 14 9.89 -1.68 -8.97
C GLN A 14 9.52 -2.16 -10.37
N ARG A 15 10.36 -3.00 -10.97
CA ARG A 15 10.11 -3.59 -12.32
C ARG A 15 9.45 -4.96 -12.27
N VAL A 16 9.03 -5.41 -11.08
CA VAL A 16 8.36 -6.69 -10.86
C VAL A 16 6.84 -6.54 -10.99
N ASP A 17 6.17 -7.63 -11.39
CA ASP A 17 4.70 -7.72 -11.44
C ASP A 17 4.07 -7.80 -10.04
N ALA A 18 4.77 -8.35 -9.06
CA ALA A 18 4.33 -8.41 -7.67
C ALA A 18 5.50 -8.23 -6.70
N LEU A 19 5.24 -7.56 -5.58
CA LEU A 19 6.18 -7.36 -4.48
C LEU A 19 5.44 -7.51 -3.15
N GLU A 20 6.06 -8.16 -2.17
CA GLU A 20 5.56 -8.21 -0.80
C GLU A 20 6.40 -7.28 0.09
N LEU A 21 5.72 -6.48 0.92
CA LEU A 21 6.36 -5.66 1.95
C LEU A 21 5.73 -5.92 3.30
N SER A 22 6.54 -6.04 4.33
CA SER A 22 6.07 -6.06 5.72
C SER A 22 5.62 -4.68 6.21
N PHE A 23 4.82 -4.64 7.26
CA PHE A 23 4.42 -3.39 7.91
C PHE A 23 5.65 -2.58 8.34
N ALA A 24 6.64 -3.22 8.95
CA ALA A 24 7.88 -2.57 9.34
C ALA A 24 8.63 -1.95 8.15
N GLU A 25 8.69 -2.63 7.01
CA GLU A 25 9.30 -2.07 5.79
C GLU A 25 8.51 -0.87 5.27
N ILE A 26 7.18 -0.95 5.27
CA ILE A 26 6.32 0.16 4.85
C ILE A 26 6.52 1.36 5.78
N GLU A 27 6.48 1.15 7.10
CA GLU A 27 6.66 2.18 8.11
C GLU A 27 8.03 2.85 8.03
N LEU A 28 9.09 2.07 7.78
CA LEU A 28 10.44 2.58 7.57
C LEU A 28 10.51 3.53 6.36
N ARG A 29 9.78 3.20 5.28
CA ARG A 29 9.73 4.03 4.06
C ARG A 29 8.86 5.27 4.23
N LEU A 30 7.75 5.13 4.94
CA LEU A 30 6.88 6.24 5.29
C LEU A 30 7.49 7.14 6.37
N ARG A 31 8.52 6.66 7.07
CA ARG A 31 9.06 7.25 8.32
C ARG A 31 7.95 7.56 9.32
N ALA A 32 6.93 6.71 9.34
CA ALA A 32 5.72 6.89 10.12
C ALA A 32 5.08 5.53 10.38
N MET A 33 4.46 5.38 11.55
CA MET A 33 3.73 4.17 11.87
C MET A 33 2.44 4.06 11.06
N LEU A 34 2.11 2.83 10.68
CA LEU A 34 0.84 2.51 10.06
C LEU A 34 -0.27 2.66 11.10
N PRO A 35 -1.45 3.17 10.70
CA PRO A 35 -2.57 3.26 11.63
C PRO A 35 -3.04 1.86 12.01
N LYS A 36 -3.72 1.72 13.15
CA LYS A 36 -4.29 0.45 13.62
C LYS A 36 -5.19 -0.23 12.57
N GLY A 37 -5.82 0.55 11.69
CA GLY A 37 -6.64 0.05 10.59
C GLY A 37 -5.87 -0.73 9.51
N ALA A 38 -4.54 -0.59 9.43
CA ALA A 38 -3.72 -1.32 8.46
C ALA A 38 -3.73 -2.85 8.67
N GLY A 39 -4.15 -3.34 9.85
CA GLY A 39 -4.37 -4.77 10.09
C GLY A 39 -5.61 -5.34 9.40
N LEU A 40 -6.46 -4.51 8.79
CA LEU A 40 -7.68 -4.94 8.10
C LEU A 40 -7.40 -5.09 6.59
N PRO A 41 -7.77 -6.22 5.96
CA PRO A 41 -7.63 -6.39 4.51
C PRO A 41 -8.34 -5.28 3.72
N ASP A 42 -9.50 -4.85 4.21
CA ASP A 42 -10.31 -3.79 3.64
C ASP A 42 -9.55 -2.46 3.52
N TRP A 43 -8.66 -2.16 4.46
CA TRP A 43 -7.86 -0.93 4.44
C TRP A 43 -6.91 -0.86 3.23
N TRP A 44 -6.45 -2.02 2.75
CA TRP A 44 -5.57 -2.15 1.58
C TRP A 44 -6.32 -2.36 0.27
N ALA A 45 -7.43 -3.11 0.32
CA ALA A 45 -8.19 -3.53 -0.86
C ALA A 45 -8.72 -2.34 -1.68
N ASP A 46 -8.84 -2.54 -3.00
CA ASP A 46 -9.30 -1.51 -3.96
C ASP A 46 -10.83 -1.44 -4.07
N GLU A 47 -11.54 -2.42 -3.51
CA GLU A 47 -12.96 -2.74 -3.79
C GLU A 47 -14.00 -1.89 -3.05
N VAL A 48 -13.59 -1.07 -2.07
CA VAL A 48 -14.54 -0.19 -1.39
C VAL A 48 -14.61 1.15 -2.12
N GLU A 49 -15.83 1.66 -2.32
CA GLU A 49 -16.11 2.95 -2.95
C GLU A 49 -15.09 4.02 -2.52
N PRO A 50 -14.47 4.74 -3.49
CA PRO A 50 -13.42 5.70 -3.17
C PRO A 50 -14.02 6.82 -2.31
N THR A 51 -13.70 6.81 -1.02
CA THR A 51 -14.03 7.92 -0.15
C THR A 51 -12.94 8.98 -0.27
N PRO A 52 -13.24 10.28 -0.09
CA PRO A 52 -12.21 11.34 -0.09
C PRO A 52 -11.14 11.19 1.00
N ARG A 53 -11.21 10.16 1.84
CA ARG A 53 -10.24 9.84 2.91
C ARG A 53 -9.20 8.78 2.49
N ASP A 54 -9.32 8.19 1.30
CA ASP A 54 -8.46 7.10 0.83
C ASP A 54 -7.11 7.57 0.23
N VAL A 55 -6.46 8.53 0.88
CA VAL A 55 -5.16 9.09 0.45
C VAL A 55 -4.05 8.03 0.40
N GLN A 56 -4.20 6.94 1.15
CA GLN A 56 -3.31 5.78 1.11
C GLN A 56 -3.47 5.01 -0.20
N ARG A 57 -4.71 4.76 -0.64
CA ARG A 57 -5.02 3.98 -1.83
C ARG A 57 -4.56 4.69 -3.10
N ASP A 58 -4.73 6.01 -3.13
CA ASP A 58 -4.24 6.85 -4.22
C ASP A 58 -2.74 6.66 -4.45
N ALA A 59 -1.93 6.50 -3.39
CA ALA A 59 -0.49 6.37 -3.52
C ALA A 59 -0.06 5.12 -4.31
N TRP A 60 -0.54 3.91 -3.96
CA TRP A 60 -0.17 2.72 -4.75
C TRP A 60 -0.94 2.62 -6.07
N ARG A 61 -2.18 3.14 -6.16
CA ARG A 61 -2.89 3.27 -7.46
C ARG A 61 -2.10 4.14 -8.44
N ALA A 62 -1.60 5.29 -7.99
CA ALA A 62 -0.77 6.19 -8.77
C ALA A 62 0.59 5.57 -9.15
N ALA A 63 1.05 4.55 -8.41
CA ALA A 63 2.19 3.72 -8.79
C ALA A 63 1.84 2.63 -9.82
N GLY A 64 0.56 2.38 -10.09
CA GLY A 64 0.09 1.29 -10.95
C GLY A 64 -0.03 -0.06 -10.23
N PHE A 65 -0.15 -0.06 -8.91
CA PHE A 65 -0.26 -1.27 -8.09
C PHE A 65 -1.61 -1.35 -7.35
N ARG A 66 -2.08 -2.56 -7.09
CA ARG A 66 -3.12 -2.91 -6.11
C ARG A 66 -2.44 -3.48 -4.87
N ALA A 67 -3.01 -3.22 -3.70
CA ALA A 67 -2.48 -3.72 -2.43
C ALA A 67 -3.47 -4.74 -1.83
N CYS A 68 -2.94 -5.87 -1.38
CA CYS A 68 -3.70 -6.93 -0.73
C CYS A 68 -2.97 -7.35 0.55
N LEU A 69 -3.65 -7.28 1.70
CA LEU A 69 -3.08 -7.80 2.94
C LEU A 69 -2.97 -9.33 2.87
N ILE A 70 -1.86 -9.88 3.32
CA ILE A 70 -1.67 -11.32 3.42
C ILE A 70 -2.25 -11.79 4.76
N PRO A 71 -3.31 -12.62 4.78
CA PRO A 71 -3.94 -13.05 6.02
C PRO A 71 -2.94 -13.83 6.90
N GLY A 72 -2.95 -13.54 8.20
CA GLY A 72 -2.05 -14.17 9.17
C GLY A 72 -0.59 -13.70 9.08
N LYS A 73 -0.29 -12.68 8.26
CA LYS A 73 1.04 -12.05 8.18
C LYS A 73 0.89 -10.53 8.21
N GLU A 74 1.77 -9.82 8.90
CA GLU A 74 1.85 -8.35 8.84
C GLU A 74 2.55 -7.89 7.54
N ARG A 75 2.05 -8.39 6.41
CA ARG A 75 2.63 -8.22 5.08
C ARG A 75 1.55 -7.88 4.07
N VAL A 76 1.92 -7.02 3.13
CA VAL A 76 1.06 -6.55 2.05
C VAL A 76 1.70 -6.93 0.74
N ARG A 77 0.93 -7.58 -0.11
CA ARG A 77 1.30 -7.87 -1.48
C ARG A 77 0.83 -6.72 -2.37
N PHE A 78 1.77 -6.10 -3.06
CA PHE A 78 1.54 -5.09 -4.09
C PHE A 78 1.64 -5.76 -5.45
N GLU A 79 0.58 -5.75 -6.24
CA GLU A 79 0.52 -6.37 -7.56
C GLU A 79 0.25 -5.32 -8.63
N ARG A 80 0.96 -5.36 -9.75
CA ARG A 80 0.75 -4.45 -10.87
C ARG A 80 -0.65 -4.63 -11.44
N ARG A 81 -1.33 -3.50 -11.63
CA ARG A 81 -2.53 -3.43 -12.45
C ARG A 81 -2.08 -3.54 -13.90
N ARG A 82 -2.36 -4.67 -14.55
CA ARG A 82 -2.30 -4.78 -16.01
C ARG A 82 -3.48 -4.06 -16.64
#